data_AF-A0A4R0HDJ4-F1
#
_entry.id   AF-A0A4R0HDJ4-F1
#
_cell.length_a   1.000
_cell.length_b   1.000
_cell.length_c   1.000
_cell.angle_alpha   90.00
_cell.angle_beta   90.00
_cell.angle_gamma   90.00
#
_symmetry.space_group_name_H-M   'P 1'
#
loop_
_entity.id
_entity.type
_entity.pdbx_description
1 polymer ?
#
loop_
_entity_poly.entity_id
_entity_poly.type
_entity_poly.pdbx_seq_one_letter_code
_entity_poly.pdbx_strand_id
1 'polypeptide(L)'
;MTPEKAQLLKHLTEVQQSLLWKVEGLSDDQLRRPMTPTGTNLIGIVKHLTGITGGYLCSAFGRDREVPSYEYDEELWFGLDLWATPDESTDELVAAYRRACADGARAIEELDLDTVGTHHSGSAVTLREMLLTVLLDTTRHAGHADLVRELTDGRVGSRPNDPMSPDDPEYLRMYRARITGEIDRDTWMAYVRSRPQHDPSP
;
A
#
# COMPACT_ATOMS: atom_id res chain seq x y z
N MET A 1 -6.31 0.15 -25.30
CA MET A 1 -6.09 0.95 -24.06
C MET A 1 -5.25 2.17 -24.42
N THR A 2 -5.61 3.37 -23.96
CA THR A 2 -4.82 4.60 -24.19
C THR A 2 -3.51 4.58 -23.39
N PRO A 3 -2.48 5.36 -23.77
CA PRO A 3 -1.23 5.44 -23.00
C PRO A 3 -1.43 5.87 -21.54
N GLU A 4 -2.28 6.87 -21.30
CA GLU A 4 -2.63 7.34 -19.95
C GLU A 4 -3.22 6.21 -19.10
N LYS A 5 -4.23 5.52 -19.63
CA LYS A 5 -4.91 4.42 -18.93
C LYS A 5 -3.96 3.26 -18.63
N ALA A 6 -3.07 2.94 -19.57
CA ALA A 6 -2.04 1.92 -19.39
C ALA A 6 -1.04 2.29 -18.27
N GLN A 7 -0.63 3.56 -18.19
CA GLN A 7 0.27 4.04 -17.14
C GLN A 7 -0.39 4.02 -15.76
N LEU A 8 -1.64 4.48 -15.66
CA LEU A 8 -2.40 4.46 -14.40
C LEU A 8 -2.58 3.02 -13.88
N LEU A 9 -2.99 2.09 -14.75
CA LEU A 9 -3.14 0.68 -14.38
C LEU A 9 -1.82 0.05 -13.95
N LYS A 10 -0.72 0.35 -14.66
CA LYS A 10 0.63 -0.13 -14.30
C LYS A 10 1.02 0.35 -12.90
N HIS A 11 0.90 1.65 -12.62
CA HIS A 11 1.29 2.20 -11.32
C HIS A 11 0.40 1.71 -10.18
N LEU A 12 -0.92 1.58 -10.41
CA LEU A 12 -1.81 0.98 -9.43
C LEU A 12 -1.42 -0.47 -9.13
N THR A 13 -1.13 -1.26 -10.16
CA THR A 13 -0.70 -2.65 -10.00
C THR A 13 0.60 -2.74 -9.21
N GLU A 14 1.60 -1.91 -9.52
CA GLU A 14 2.89 -1.88 -8.82
C GLU A 14 2.73 -1.63 -7.32
N VAL A 15 1.90 -0.64 -6.93
CA VAL A 15 1.69 -0.32 -5.51
C VAL A 15 0.84 -1.38 -4.79
N GLN A 16 -0.15 -1.97 -5.46
CA GLN A 16 -0.93 -3.09 -4.91
C GLN A 16 -0.04 -4.32 -4.65
N GLN A 17 0.88 -4.65 -5.56
CA GLN A 17 1.84 -5.73 -5.36
C GLN A 17 2.84 -5.42 -4.23
N SER A 18 3.28 -4.16 -4.10
CA SER A 18 4.09 -3.73 -2.95
C SER A 18 3.36 -4.00 -1.64
N LEU A 19 2.09 -3.60 -1.52
CA LEU A 19 1.30 -3.83 -0.31
C LEU A 19 1.12 -5.33 0.00
N LEU A 20 0.87 -6.15 -1.02
CA LEU A 20 0.77 -7.60 -0.86
C LEU A 20 2.08 -8.20 -0.34
N TRP A 21 3.22 -7.73 -0.85
CA TRP A 21 4.52 -8.13 -0.33
C TRP A 21 4.72 -7.68 1.13
N LYS A 22 4.18 -6.52 1.54
CA LYS A 22 4.26 -6.05 2.93
C LYS A 22 3.55 -6.94 3.94
N VAL A 23 2.67 -7.84 3.54
CA VAL A 23 2.03 -8.78 4.47
C VAL A 23 2.64 -10.19 4.42
N GLU A 24 3.56 -10.46 3.50
CA GLU A 24 4.14 -11.79 3.35
C GLU A 24 5.13 -12.15 4.47
N GLY A 25 5.04 -13.40 4.93
CA GLY A 25 5.97 -14.01 5.89
C GLY A 25 5.87 -13.47 7.32
N LEU A 26 4.77 -12.78 7.67
CA LEU A 26 4.47 -12.33 9.02
C LEU A 26 3.45 -13.27 9.67
N SER A 27 3.50 -13.40 11.00
CA SER A 27 2.46 -14.06 11.78
C SER A 27 1.20 -13.19 11.86
N ASP A 28 0.06 -13.82 12.16
CA ASP A 28 -1.22 -13.11 12.38
C ASP A 28 -1.09 -12.00 13.44
N ASP A 29 -0.45 -12.32 14.57
CA ASP A 29 -0.16 -11.36 15.64
C ASP A 29 0.64 -10.15 15.16
N GLN A 30 1.62 -10.35 14.25
CA GLN A 30 2.40 -9.25 13.68
C GLN A 30 1.57 -8.40 12.72
N LEU A 31 0.71 -9.03 11.92
CA LEU A 31 -0.14 -8.35 10.94
C LEU A 31 -1.21 -7.48 11.60
N ARG A 32 -1.74 -7.94 12.75
CA ARG A 32 -2.78 -7.27 13.53
C ARG A 32 -2.28 -6.28 14.56
N ARG A 33 -0.98 -6.29 14.88
CA ARG A 33 -0.41 -5.45 15.93
C ARG A 33 -0.57 -3.96 15.61
N PRO A 34 -1.25 -3.19 16.48
CA PRO A 34 -1.25 -1.74 16.38
C PRO A 34 0.16 -1.16 16.55
N MET A 35 0.64 -0.40 15.57
CA MET A 35 1.98 0.23 15.58
C MET A 35 1.96 1.74 15.80
N THR A 36 0.76 2.33 15.92
CA THR A 36 0.56 3.76 16.19
C THR A 36 -0.55 3.96 17.25
N PRO A 37 -0.61 5.11 17.92
CA PRO A 37 -1.72 5.45 18.83
C PRO A 37 -3.10 5.43 18.15
N THR A 38 -3.17 5.61 16.83
CA THR A 38 -4.40 5.53 16.04
C THR A 38 -4.77 4.12 15.60
N GLY A 39 -4.02 3.10 16.04
CA GLY A 39 -4.36 1.70 15.79
C GLY A 39 -3.83 1.11 14.47
N THR A 40 -3.04 1.86 13.70
CA THR A 40 -2.59 1.44 12.36
C THR A 40 -1.82 0.13 12.42
N ASN A 41 -2.27 -0.85 11.64
CA ASN A 41 -1.67 -2.18 11.50
C ASN A 41 -1.80 -2.66 10.04
N LEU A 42 -1.06 -3.69 9.64
CA LEU A 42 -0.96 -4.11 8.24
C LEU A 42 -2.27 -4.70 7.71
N ILE A 43 -2.94 -5.56 8.49
CA ILE A 43 -4.14 -6.23 8.01
C ILE A 43 -5.33 -5.26 7.90
N GLY A 44 -5.39 -4.27 8.80
CA GLY A 44 -6.33 -3.16 8.74
C GLY A 44 -6.19 -2.35 7.45
N ILE A 45 -4.96 -2.05 7.04
CA ILE A 45 -4.70 -1.38 5.76
C ILE A 45 -5.20 -2.22 4.58
N VAL A 46 -4.97 -3.53 4.59
CA VAL A 46 -5.45 -4.44 3.53
C VAL A 46 -6.98 -4.46 3.47
N LYS A 47 -7.65 -4.56 4.62
CA LYS A 47 -9.11 -4.53 4.73
C LYS A 47 -9.69 -3.23 4.17
N HIS A 48 -9.17 -2.09 4.60
CA HIS A 48 -9.56 -0.77 4.09
C HIS A 48 -9.43 -0.70 2.56
N LEU A 49 -8.25 -1.02 2.03
CA LEU A 49 -8.00 -0.92 0.59
C LEU A 49 -8.79 -1.93 -0.25
N THR A 50 -9.27 -3.03 0.35
CA THR A 50 -10.21 -3.96 -0.30
C THR A 50 -11.53 -3.27 -0.60
N GLY A 51 -12.11 -2.60 0.40
CA GLY A 51 -13.36 -1.86 0.25
C GLY A 51 -13.23 -0.67 -0.69
N ILE A 52 -12.15 0.11 -0.55
CA ILE A 52 -11.83 1.22 -1.45
C ILE A 52 -11.73 0.73 -2.90
N THR A 53 -10.91 -0.29 -3.17
CA THR A 53 -10.72 -0.78 -4.54
C THR A 53 -12.02 -1.28 -5.16
N GLY A 54 -12.77 -2.11 -4.43
CA GLY A 54 -14.03 -2.67 -4.92
C GLY A 54 -15.15 -1.62 -5.07
N GLY A 55 -15.33 -0.76 -4.09
CA GLY A 55 -16.35 0.28 -4.10
C GLY A 55 -16.16 1.27 -5.24
N TYR A 56 -14.94 1.77 -5.40
CA TYR A 56 -14.63 2.83 -6.35
C TYR A 56 -14.45 2.33 -7.79
N LEU A 57 -13.89 1.13 -8.02
CA LEU A 57 -13.65 0.63 -9.39
C LEU A 57 -14.72 -0.35 -9.89
N CYS A 58 -15.52 -0.95 -9.01
CA CYS A 58 -16.54 -1.92 -9.41
C CYS A 58 -17.95 -1.42 -9.09
N SER A 59 -18.30 -1.25 -7.82
CA SER A 59 -19.67 -0.90 -7.42
C SER A 59 -20.13 0.42 -8.03
N ALA A 60 -19.27 1.44 -8.07
CA ALA A 60 -19.59 2.74 -8.67
C ALA A 60 -19.98 2.64 -10.15
N PHE A 61 -19.59 1.56 -10.85
CA PHE A 61 -19.89 1.32 -12.27
C PHE A 61 -20.87 0.17 -12.47
N GLY A 62 -21.63 -0.21 -11.44
CA GLY A 62 -22.65 -1.27 -11.50
C GLY A 62 -22.07 -2.66 -11.74
N ARG A 63 -20.79 -2.87 -11.41
CA ARG A 63 -20.12 -4.17 -11.59
C ARG A 63 -20.15 -4.96 -10.31
N ASP A 64 -20.40 -6.26 -10.45
CA ASP A 64 -20.37 -7.20 -9.35
C ASP A 64 -18.97 -7.28 -8.74
N ARG A 65 -18.95 -7.44 -7.41
CA ARG A 65 -17.76 -7.73 -6.62
C ARG A 65 -18.16 -8.47 -5.36
N GLU A 66 -17.16 -9.00 -4.66
CA GLU A 66 -17.33 -9.37 -3.28
C GLU A 66 -17.51 -8.10 -2.43
N VAL A 67 -18.58 -8.08 -1.64
CA VAL A 67 -18.85 -7.03 -0.66
C VAL A 67 -18.61 -7.63 0.72
N PRO A 68 -17.54 -7.23 1.41
CA PRO A 68 -17.30 -7.66 2.78
C PRO A 68 -18.45 -7.23 3.70
N SER A 69 -18.76 -8.04 4.72
CA SER A 69 -19.88 -7.80 5.62
C SER A 69 -19.81 -6.44 6.33
N TYR A 70 -18.60 -5.99 6.66
CA TYR A 70 -18.36 -4.70 7.32
C TYR A 70 -18.80 -3.50 6.48
N GLU A 71 -18.98 -3.65 5.16
CA GLU A 71 -19.42 -2.55 4.30
C GLU A 71 -20.84 -2.04 4.54
N TYR A 72 -21.64 -2.82 5.28
CA TYR A 72 -22.98 -2.43 5.69
C TYR A 72 -23.03 -1.93 7.14
N ASP A 73 -21.87 -1.82 7.81
CA ASP A 73 -21.79 -1.40 9.20
C ASP A 73 -21.72 0.13 9.31
N GLU A 74 -22.59 0.72 10.14
CA GLU A 74 -22.56 2.15 10.43
C GLU A 74 -21.26 2.58 11.12
N GLU A 75 -20.57 1.65 11.81
CA GLU A 75 -19.27 1.93 12.42
C GLU A 75 -18.17 2.19 11.39
N LEU A 76 -18.36 1.86 10.10
CA LEU A 76 -17.40 2.23 9.05
C LEU A 76 -17.12 3.71 8.99
N TRP A 77 -18.13 4.54 9.24
CA TRP A 77 -17.97 6.00 9.26
C TRP A 77 -17.03 6.47 10.37
N PHE A 78 -16.67 5.58 11.30
CA PHE A 78 -15.74 5.80 12.40
C PHE A 78 -14.43 5.01 12.24
N GLY A 79 -14.12 4.48 11.05
CA GLY A 79 -12.83 3.86 10.72
C GLY A 79 -12.75 2.35 10.96
N LEU A 80 -13.90 1.65 11.05
CA LEU A 80 -13.96 0.19 11.22
C LEU A 80 -13.30 -0.58 10.06
N ASP A 81 -13.19 0.03 8.89
CA ASP A 81 -12.53 -0.57 7.73
C ASP A 81 -11.01 -0.78 7.93
N LEU A 82 -10.39 -0.01 8.84
CA LEU A 82 -9.00 -0.21 9.27
C LEU A 82 -8.87 -1.20 10.43
N TRP A 83 -9.97 -1.78 10.91
CA TRP A 83 -9.96 -2.74 12.01
C TRP A 83 -10.41 -4.12 11.54
N ALA A 84 -9.48 -5.06 11.45
CA ALA A 84 -9.81 -6.47 11.31
C ALA A 84 -10.20 -7.04 12.68
N THR A 85 -11.43 -7.53 12.78
CA THR A 85 -11.99 -8.18 13.96
C THR A 85 -11.23 -9.48 14.29
N PRO A 86 -11.24 -9.95 15.54
CA PRO A 86 -10.55 -11.18 15.93
C PRO A 86 -11.03 -12.45 15.19
N ASP A 87 -12.26 -12.46 14.69
CA ASP A 87 -12.89 -13.58 14.00
C ASP A 87 -12.70 -13.57 12.48
N GLU A 88 -12.32 -12.43 11.88
CA GLU A 88 -11.93 -12.36 10.47
C GLU A 88 -10.60 -13.07 10.24
N SER A 89 -10.49 -13.94 9.23
CA SER A 89 -9.22 -14.57 8.86
C SER A 89 -8.33 -13.62 8.05
N THR A 90 -7.06 -13.52 8.44
CA THR A 90 -6.06 -12.72 7.71
C THR A 90 -5.87 -13.23 6.28
N ASP A 91 -5.83 -14.55 6.08
CA ASP A 91 -5.68 -15.13 4.75
C ASP A 91 -6.89 -14.81 3.86
N GLU A 92 -8.10 -14.80 4.43
CA GLU A 92 -9.32 -14.45 3.70
C GLU A 92 -9.34 -12.97 3.34
N LEU A 93 -8.93 -12.07 4.25
CA LEU A 93 -8.81 -10.64 3.98
C LEU A 93 -7.79 -10.34 2.89
N VAL A 94 -6.62 -10.99 2.92
CA VAL A 94 -5.60 -10.85 1.87
C VAL A 94 -6.11 -11.41 0.54
N ALA A 95 -6.82 -12.53 0.56
CA ALA A 95 -7.42 -13.10 -0.64
C ALA A 95 -8.52 -12.20 -1.23
N ALA A 96 -9.34 -11.58 -0.37
CA ALA A 96 -10.35 -10.60 -0.78
C ALA A 96 -9.70 -9.37 -1.43
N TYR A 97 -8.60 -8.87 -0.86
CA TYR A 97 -7.85 -7.77 -1.46
C TYR A 97 -7.32 -8.15 -2.86
N ARG A 98 -6.75 -9.35 -3.03
CA ARG A 98 -6.29 -9.83 -4.35
C ARG A 98 -7.43 -9.90 -5.37
N ARG A 99 -8.61 -10.35 -4.96
CA ARG A 99 -9.81 -10.37 -5.82
C ARG A 99 -10.27 -8.96 -6.18
N ALA A 100 -10.34 -8.05 -5.21
CA ALA A 100 -10.69 -6.65 -5.47
C ALA A 100 -9.70 -5.98 -6.44
N CYS A 101 -8.39 -6.22 -6.31
CA CYS A 101 -7.39 -5.74 -7.27
C CYS A 101 -7.64 -6.29 -8.69
N ALA A 102 -7.92 -7.58 -8.81
CA ALA A 102 -8.20 -8.21 -10.11
C ALA A 102 -9.50 -7.67 -10.74
N ASP A 103 -10.56 -7.52 -9.95
CA ASP A 103 -11.84 -6.98 -10.41
C ASP A 103 -11.73 -5.51 -10.83
N GLY A 104 -10.99 -4.72 -10.05
CA GLY A 104 -10.65 -3.33 -10.39
C GLY A 104 -9.84 -3.24 -11.68
N ALA A 105 -8.84 -4.11 -11.88
CA ALA A 105 -8.07 -4.16 -13.12
C ALA A 105 -8.96 -4.49 -14.33
N ARG A 106 -9.87 -5.47 -14.22
CA ARG A 106 -10.84 -5.78 -15.29
C ARG A 106 -11.75 -4.59 -15.59
N ALA A 107 -12.28 -3.93 -14.56
CA ALA A 107 -13.12 -2.75 -14.73
C ALA A 107 -12.36 -1.62 -15.45
N ILE A 108 -11.10 -1.39 -15.05
CA ILE A 108 -10.22 -0.45 -15.74
C ILE A 108 -10.09 -0.89 -17.19
N GLU A 109 -9.65 -2.11 -17.50
CA GLU A 109 -9.44 -2.58 -18.87
C GLU A 109 -10.67 -2.41 -19.78
N GLU A 110 -11.86 -2.77 -19.29
CA GLU A 110 -13.11 -2.81 -20.06
C GLU A 110 -13.80 -1.44 -20.26
N LEU A 111 -13.65 -0.50 -19.32
CA LEU A 111 -14.38 0.78 -19.36
C LEU A 111 -13.51 1.94 -19.84
N ASP A 112 -14.08 2.90 -20.57
CA ASP A 112 -13.36 4.12 -20.92
C ASP A 112 -13.19 5.04 -19.70
N LEU A 113 -12.09 5.81 -19.65
CA LEU A 113 -11.78 6.72 -18.52
C LEU A 113 -12.90 7.76 -18.25
N ASP A 114 -13.64 8.15 -19.28
CA ASP A 114 -14.76 9.10 -19.20
C ASP A 114 -16.11 8.42 -18.90
N THR A 115 -16.12 7.10 -18.68
CA THR A 115 -17.32 6.37 -18.29
C THR A 115 -17.85 6.93 -16.97
N VAL A 116 -19.13 7.31 -16.97
CA VAL A 116 -19.80 7.86 -15.78
C VAL A 116 -20.38 6.73 -14.94
N GLY A 117 -20.08 6.76 -13.65
CA GLY A 117 -20.61 5.91 -12.60
C GLY A 117 -21.34 6.73 -11.53
N THR A 118 -21.80 6.05 -10.48
CA THR A 118 -22.46 6.65 -9.32
C THR A 118 -21.71 6.26 -8.06
N HIS A 119 -21.13 7.25 -7.38
CA HIS A 119 -20.47 7.06 -6.10
C HIS A 119 -21.46 6.59 -5.02
N HIS A 120 -20.98 5.99 -3.93
CA HIS A 120 -21.86 5.53 -2.83
C HIS A 120 -22.66 6.68 -2.19
N SER A 121 -22.19 7.93 -2.27
CA SER A 121 -22.91 9.13 -1.82
C SER A 121 -24.02 9.58 -2.78
N GLY A 122 -24.18 8.91 -3.93
CA GLY A 122 -25.13 9.27 -4.99
C GLY A 122 -24.62 10.30 -6.01
N SER A 123 -23.40 10.82 -5.85
CA SER A 123 -22.82 11.76 -6.81
C SER A 123 -22.32 11.06 -8.07
N ALA A 124 -22.47 11.71 -9.23
CA ALA A 124 -21.85 11.24 -10.48
C ALA A 124 -20.32 11.35 -10.40
N VAL A 125 -19.63 10.35 -10.92
CA VAL A 125 -18.16 10.25 -10.97
C VAL A 125 -17.72 9.64 -12.29
N THR A 126 -16.47 9.86 -12.69
CA THR A 126 -15.85 9.21 -13.85
C THR A 126 -14.88 8.10 -13.42
N LEU A 127 -14.64 7.12 -14.29
CA LEU A 127 -13.62 6.09 -14.04
C LEU A 127 -12.25 6.70 -13.78
N ARG A 128 -11.89 7.78 -14.49
CA ARG A 128 -10.63 8.50 -14.27
C ARG A 128 -10.52 9.02 -12.83
N GLU A 129 -11.56 9.66 -12.33
CA GLU A 129 -11.59 10.18 -10.95
C GLU A 129 -11.44 9.05 -9.93
N MET A 130 -12.20 7.95 -10.10
CA MET A 130 -12.16 6.83 -9.17
C MET A 130 -10.83 6.07 -9.21
N LEU A 131 -10.23 5.90 -10.39
CA LEU A 131 -8.90 5.31 -10.56
C LEU A 131 -7.81 6.15 -9.87
N LEU A 132 -7.86 7.48 -10.02
CA LEU A 132 -6.93 8.37 -9.33
C LEU A 132 -7.12 8.32 -7.82
N THR A 133 -8.37 8.31 -7.33
CA THR A 133 -8.67 8.15 -5.90
C THR A 133 -8.05 6.88 -5.34
N VAL A 134 -8.31 5.72 -5.96
CA VAL A 134 -7.77 4.43 -5.49
C VAL A 134 -6.24 4.41 -5.56
N LEU A 135 -5.63 4.94 -6.62
CA LEU A 135 -4.17 5.02 -6.74
C LEU A 135 -3.55 5.87 -5.63
N LEU A 136 -4.10 7.07 -5.39
CA LEU A 136 -3.59 7.98 -4.36
C LEU A 136 -3.73 7.40 -2.95
N ASP A 137 -4.86 6.76 -2.68
CA ASP A 137 -5.14 6.16 -1.37
C ASP A 137 -4.26 4.93 -1.12
N THR A 138 -4.15 4.05 -2.12
CA THR A 138 -3.25 2.89 -2.05
C THR A 138 -1.80 3.32 -1.87
N THR A 139 -1.35 4.38 -2.55
CA THR A 139 0.02 4.91 -2.40
C THR A 139 0.27 5.49 -1.01
N ARG A 140 -0.69 6.24 -0.47
CA ARG A 140 -0.60 6.78 0.89
C ARG A 140 -0.48 5.65 1.92
N HIS A 141 -1.32 4.63 1.80
CA HIS A 141 -1.32 3.50 2.72
C HIS A 141 -0.15 2.54 2.53
N ALA A 142 0.42 2.42 1.32
CA ALA A 142 1.67 1.71 1.09
C ALA A 142 2.82 2.37 1.87
N GLY A 143 2.89 3.71 1.91
CA GLY A 143 3.86 4.42 2.74
C GLY A 143 3.66 4.20 4.26
N HIS A 144 2.42 4.06 4.72
CA HIS A 144 2.16 3.63 6.10
C HIS A 144 2.64 2.19 6.34
N ALA A 145 2.35 1.28 5.40
CA ALA A 145 2.78 -0.11 5.47
C ALA A 145 4.31 -0.26 5.45
N ASP A 146 5.04 0.63 4.77
CA ASP A 146 6.50 0.69 4.82
C ASP A 146 7.02 0.84 6.24
N LEU A 147 6.53 1.87 6.96
CA LEU A 147 6.95 2.14 8.34
C LEU A 147 6.51 1.04 9.30
N VAL A 148 5.27 0.55 9.16
CA VAL A 148 4.75 -0.53 9.99
C VAL A 148 5.58 -1.81 9.80
N ARG A 149 5.99 -2.11 8.55
CA ARG A 149 6.83 -3.27 8.26
C ARG A 149 8.23 -3.11 8.84
N GLU A 150 8.87 -1.96 8.64
CA GLU A 150 10.20 -1.67 9.21
C GLU A 150 10.19 -1.82 10.74
N LEU A 151 9.16 -1.30 11.41
CA LEU A 151 9.03 -1.42 12.87
C LEU A 151 8.70 -2.84 13.34
N THR A 152 8.17 -3.70 12.47
CA THR A 152 7.77 -5.07 12.82
C THR A 152 8.93 -6.06 12.70
N ASP A 153 9.68 -6.03 11.60
CA ASP A 153 10.75 -7.01 11.32
C ASP A 153 12.00 -6.39 10.65
N GLY A 154 12.06 -5.07 10.54
CA GLY A 154 13.18 -4.35 9.93
C GLY A 154 13.22 -4.38 8.40
N ARG A 155 12.25 -5.02 7.72
CA ARG A 155 12.22 -5.06 6.25
C ARG A 155 11.76 -3.71 5.69
N VAL A 156 12.51 -3.20 4.72
CA VAL A 156 12.25 -1.94 3.99
C VAL A 156 12.16 -2.19 2.48
N GLY A 157 11.65 -1.22 1.72
CA GLY A 157 11.54 -1.28 0.25
C GLY A 157 10.12 -1.47 -0.25
N SER A 158 9.96 -1.76 -1.55
CA SER A 158 8.66 -1.92 -2.21
C SER A 158 8.43 -3.31 -2.81
N ARG A 159 9.44 -4.19 -2.76
CA ARG A 159 9.44 -5.54 -3.33
C ARG A 159 10.61 -6.36 -2.78
N PRO A 160 10.63 -7.70 -2.97
CA PRO A 160 11.81 -8.50 -2.67
C PRO A 160 13.05 -7.97 -3.39
N ASN A 161 14.17 -7.87 -2.68
CA ASN A 161 15.47 -7.41 -3.20
C ASN A 161 15.40 -6.02 -3.88
N ASP A 162 14.64 -5.09 -3.31
CA ASP A 162 14.55 -3.72 -3.82
C ASP A 162 15.94 -3.04 -3.81
N PRO A 163 16.51 -2.68 -4.97
CA PRO A 163 17.86 -2.11 -5.03
C PRO A 163 17.96 -0.72 -4.39
N MET A 164 16.83 -0.06 -4.15
CA MET A 164 16.78 1.25 -3.48
C MET A 164 16.78 1.12 -1.95
N SER A 165 16.72 -0.09 -1.42
CA SER A 165 16.66 -0.36 0.01
C SER A 165 18.05 -0.65 0.58
N PRO A 166 18.60 0.21 1.45
CA PRO A 166 19.85 -0.09 2.13
C PRO A 166 19.64 -1.25 3.12
N ASP A 167 20.26 -2.40 2.83
CA ASP A 167 20.24 -3.60 3.67
C ASP A 167 21.53 -3.79 4.47
N ASP A 168 22.54 -2.94 4.26
CA ASP A 168 23.83 -2.93 4.97
C ASP A 168 23.68 -2.32 6.39
N PRO A 169 23.80 -3.12 7.46
CA PRO A 169 23.64 -2.62 8.83
C PRO A 169 24.70 -1.59 9.23
N GLU A 170 25.92 -1.67 8.68
CA GLU A 170 26.97 -0.68 8.96
C GLU A 170 26.64 0.65 8.29
N TYR A 171 26.12 0.61 7.07
CA TYR A 171 25.68 1.81 6.38
C TYR A 171 24.56 2.52 7.15
N LEU A 172 23.54 1.77 7.59
CA LEU A 172 22.43 2.32 8.36
C LEU A 172 22.89 2.92 9.69
N ARG A 173 23.85 2.28 10.38
CA ARG A 173 24.46 2.78 11.61
C ARG A 173 25.19 4.11 11.36
N MET A 174 26.06 4.15 10.35
CA MET A 174 26.85 5.34 10.01
C MET A 174 25.96 6.48 9.52
N TYR A 175 24.92 6.16 8.73
CA TYR A 175 23.94 7.13 8.28
C TYR A 175 23.16 7.72 9.47
N ARG A 176 22.66 6.88 10.38
CA ARG A 176 21.97 7.31 11.60
C ARG A 176 22.86 8.21 12.45
N ALA A 177 24.08 7.77 12.77
CA ALA A 177 25.05 8.57 13.51
C ALA A 177 25.31 9.93 12.84
N ARG A 178 25.36 9.97 11.50
CA ARG A 178 25.54 11.23 10.76
C ARG A 178 24.33 12.16 10.88
N ILE A 179 23.11 11.65 10.76
CA ILE A 179 21.90 12.49 10.81
C ILE A 179 21.51 12.89 12.24
N THR A 180 21.93 12.15 13.26
CA THR A 180 21.75 12.51 14.68
C THR A 180 22.85 13.41 15.24
N GLY A 181 23.95 13.59 14.48
CA GLY A 181 25.08 14.44 14.88
C GLY A 181 26.10 13.75 15.79
N GLU A 182 26.02 12.42 15.94
CA GLU A 182 27.02 11.61 16.65
C GLU A 182 28.37 11.59 15.92
N ILE A 183 28.36 11.69 14.58
CA ILE A 183 29.57 11.85 13.76
C ILE A 183 29.47 13.08 12.85
N ASP A 184 30.63 13.67 12.55
CA ASP A 184 30.73 14.80 11.64
C ASP A 184 30.69 14.38 10.16
N ARG A 185 30.66 15.39 9.27
CA ARG A 185 30.66 15.16 7.82
C ARG A 185 31.92 14.44 7.35
N ASP A 186 33.08 14.73 7.93
CA ASP A 186 34.36 14.20 7.46
C ASP A 186 34.45 12.70 7.76
N THR A 187 34.04 12.29 8.96
CA THR A 187 33.91 10.88 9.37
C THR A 187 32.92 10.12 8.47
N TRP A 188 31.75 10.71 8.19
CA TRP A 188 30.77 10.12 7.28
C TRP A 188 31.33 9.96 5.85
N MET A 189 31.95 11.01 5.29
CA MET A 189 32.47 10.96 3.93
C MET A 189 33.67 10.00 3.80
N ALA A 190 34.49 9.85 4.85
CA ALA A 190 35.55 8.85 4.89
C ALA A 190 34.99 7.43 4.81
N TYR A 191 33.91 7.14 5.54
CA TYR A 191 33.20 5.86 5.45
C TYR A 191 32.56 5.63 4.08
N VAL A 192 31.83 6.61 3.54
CA VAL A 192 31.18 6.45 2.23
C VAL A 192 32.21 6.17 1.11
N ARG A 193 33.37 6.82 1.16
CA ARG A 193 34.47 6.61 0.19
C ARG A 193 35.19 5.28 0.35
N SER A 194 35.10 4.62 1.51
CA SER A 194 35.70 3.30 1.70
C SER A 194 34.79 2.16 1.23
N ARG A 195 33.52 2.44 0.88
CA ARG A 195 32.57 1.41 0.43
C ARG A 195 32.87 0.98 -1.02
N PRO A 196 32.82 -0.34 -1.33
CA PRO A 196 33.09 -0.86 -2.68
C PRO A 196 32.12 -0.39 -3.77
N GLN A 197 30.91 0.01 -3.39
CA GLN A 197 29.82 0.38 -4.31
C GLN A 197 29.80 1.87 -4.65
N HIS A 198 30.74 2.67 -4.14
CA HIS A 198 30.83 4.07 -4.52
C HIS A 198 31.60 4.18 -5.85
N ASP A 199 30.91 3.94 -6.97
CA ASP A 199 31.32 4.54 -8.25
C ASP A 199 30.75 5.96 -8.28
N PRO A 200 31.60 7.00 -8.19
CA PRO A 200 31.14 8.39 -8.26
C PRO A 200 30.91 8.88 -9.70
N SER A 201 30.94 7.99 -10.70
CA SER A 201 30.71 8.39 -12.09
C SER A 201 29.26 8.84 -12.32
N PRO A 202 29.06 9.97 -13.02
CA PRO A 202 27.75 10.60 -13.24
C PRO A 202 26.79 9.78 -14.10
#